data_AF-A0AAJ2LDP8-F1
#
_entry.id   AF-A0AAJ2LDP8-F1
#
_cell.length_a   1.000
_cell.length_b   1.000
_cell.length_c   1.000
_cell.angle_alpha   90.00
_cell.angle_beta   90.00
_cell.angle_gamma   90.00
#
_symmetry.space_group_name_H-M   'P 1'
#
loop_
_entity.id
_entity.type
_entity.pdbx_description
1 polymer ?
#
loop_
_entity_poly.entity_id
_entity_poly.type
_entity_poly.pdbx_seq_one_letter_code
_entity_poly.pdbx_strand_id
1 'polypeptide(L)'
;MTPALPPPNLNDPAERAAYQKELRMVTRPIRWMGVALAIVGAVLAGLRARYWPQMPMILPLFLIGMAVLHVLAGVVVRMKYHQARMGR
;
A
#
# COMPACT_ATOMS: atom_id res chain seq x y z
N MET A 1 -12.12 26.02 1.26
CA MET A 1 -10.79 25.97 1.88
C MET A 1 -10.93 25.24 3.20
N THR A 2 -10.52 23.97 3.28
CA THR A 2 -10.53 23.23 4.55
C THR A 2 -9.44 23.83 5.45
N PRO A 3 -9.75 24.25 6.70
CA PRO A 3 -8.75 24.82 7.59
C PRO A 3 -7.61 23.80 7.79
N ALA A 4 -6.37 24.27 7.71
CA ALA A 4 -5.21 23.43 7.98
C ALA A 4 -5.28 22.97 9.44
N LEU A 5 -5.47 21.66 9.64
CA LEU A 5 -5.48 21.09 10.99
C LEU A 5 -4.10 21.27 11.63
N PRO A 6 -4.01 21.59 12.93
CA PRO A 6 -2.73 21.67 13.62
C PRO A 6 -1.98 20.32 13.57
N PRO A 7 -0.64 20.33 13.73
CA PRO A 7 0.14 19.11 13.84
C PRO A 7 -0.37 18.27 15.02
N PRO A 8 -0.53 16.93 14.85
CA PRO A 8 -1.00 16.07 15.94
C PRO A 8 0.04 15.95 17.06
N ASN A 9 -0.40 16.02 18.31
CA ASN A 9 0.44 15.77 19.47
C ASN A 9 0.63 14.26 19.66
N LEU A 10 1.83 13.77 19.31
CA LEU A 10 2.13 12.34 19.38
C LEU A 10 2.35 11.81 20.82
N ASN A 11 2.45 12.70 21.81
CA ASN A 11 2.57 12.34 23.22
C ASN A 11 1.21 12.00 23.85
N ASP A 12 0.11 12.50 23.29
CA ASP A 12 -1.23 12.10 23.70
C ASP A 12 -1.60 10.77 23.01
N PRO A 13 -1.90 9.69 23.79
CA PRO A 13 -2.33 8.42 23.24
C PRO A 13 -3.56 8.52 22.31
N ALA A 14 -4.51 9.41 22.60
CA ALA A 14 -5.74 9.58 21.83
C ALA A 14 -5.45 10.21 20.46
N GLU A 15 -4.70 11.30 20.43
CA GLU A 15 -4.28 11.95 19.18
C GLU A 15 -3.37 11.06 18.35
N ARG A 16 -2.47 10.31 18.99
CA ARG A 16 -1.63 9.31 18.32
C ARG A 16 -2.45 8.22 17.64
N ALA A 17 -3.49 7.70 18.31
CA ALA A 17 -4.37 6.68 17.74
C ALA A 17 -5.17 7.22 16.55
N ALA A 18 -5.70 8.45 16.66
CA ALA A 18 -6.38 9.14 15.57
C ALA A 18 -5.45 9.32 14.36
N TYR A 19 -4.22 9.77 14.60
CA TYR A 19 -3.22 9.96 13.56
C TYR A 19 -2.80 8.65 12.88
N GLN A 20 -2.66 7.56 13.64
CA GLN A 20 -2.42 6.24 13.02
C GLN A 20 -3.58 5.77 12.14
N LYS A 21 -4.83 6.09 12.51
CA LYS A 21 -6.02 5.77 11.70
C LYS A 21 -6.01 6.57 10.40
N GLU A 22 -5.66 7.85 10.47
CA GLU A 22 -5.46 8.73 9.32
C GLU A 22 -4.39 8.18 8.36
N LEU A 23 -3.20 7.84 8.86
CA LEU A 23 -2.11 7.25 8.05
C LEU A 23 -2.53 5.94 7.36
N ARG A 24 -3.33 5.12 8.04
CA ARG A 24 -3.89 3.89 7.45
C ARG A 24 -4.86 4.20 6.32
N MET A 25 -5.68 5.24 6.42
CA MET A 25 -6.61 5.62 5.35
C MET A 25 -5.87 6.10 4.10
N VAL A 26 -4.84 6.94 4.27
CA VAL A 26 -4.05 7.47 3.14
C VAL A 26 -3.39 6.36 2.32
N THR A 27 -2.91 5.31 2.99
CA THR A 27 -2.22 4.18 2.34
C THR A 27 -3.15 3.06 1.90
N ARG A 28 -4.42 3.09 2.31
CA ARG A 28 -5.40 2.01 2.09
C ARG A 28 -5.56 1.64 0.61
N PRO A 29 -5.75 2.57 -0.35
CA PRO A 29 -5.96 2.20 -1.75
C PRO A 29 -4.74 1.50 -2.35
N ILE A 30 -3.54 2.02 -2.05
CA ILE A 30 -2.26 1.46 -2.55
C ILE A 30 -2.07 0.03 -2.03
N ARG A 31 -2.39 -0.20 -0.75
CA ARG A 31 -2.28 -1.54 -0.14
C ARG A 31 -3.26 -2.52 -0.76
N TRP A 32 -4.52 -2.14 -0.95
CA TRP A 32 -5.52 -3.03 -1.56
C TRP A 32 -5.18 -3.39 -3.00
N MET A 33 -4.67 -2.44 -3.79
CA MET A 33 -4.22 -2.72 -5.14
C MET A 33 -3.03 -3.69 -5.16
N GLY A 34 -2.02 -3.46 -4.31
CA GLY A 34 -0.88 -4.37 -4.20
C GLY A 34 -1.29 -5.78 -3.77
N VAL A 35 -2.20 -5.91 -2.80
CA VAL A 35 -2.73 -7.21 -2.37
C VAL A 35 -3.51 -7.91 -3.49
N ALA A 36 -4.37 -7.18 -4.20
CA ALA A 36 -5.11 -7.74 -5.32
C ALA A 36 -4.17 -8.28 -6.42
N LEU A 37 -3.14 -7.51 -6.78
CA LEU A 37 -2.11 -7.92 -7.74
C LEU A 37 -1.35 -9.16 -7.27
N ALA A 38 -0.98 -9.23 -5.98
CA ALA A 38 -0.30 -10.39 -5.42
C ALA A 38 -1.16 -11.65 -5.49
N ILE A 39 -2.44 -11.55 -5.13
CA ILE A 39 -3.39 -12.67 -5.18
C ILE A 39 -3.54 -13.15 -6.62
N VAL A 40 -3.80 -12.25 -7.57
CA VAL A 40 -3.96 -12.63 -8.99
C VAL A 40 -2.68 -13.25 -9.54
N GLY A 41 -1.51 -12.67 -9.24
CA GLY A 41 -0.22 -13.21 -9.65
C GLY A 41 0.05 -14.61 -9.08
N ALA A 42 -0.25 -14.83 -7.80
CA ALA A 42 -0.10 -16.13 -7.15
C ALA A 42 -1.04 -17.19 -7.72
N VAL A 43 -2.31 -16.83 -7.94
CA VAL A 43 -3.30 -17.72 -8.58
C VAL A 43 -2.85 -18.11 -9.98
N LEU A 44 -2.41 -17.14 -10.80
CA LEU A 44 -1.90 -17.42 -12.14
C LEU A 44 -0.66 -18.30 -12.12
N ALA A 45 0.28 -18.05 -11.20
CA ALA A 45 1.47 -18.90 -11.04
C ALA A 45 1.09 -20.36 -10.73
N GLY A 46 0.14 -20.56 -9.80
CA GLY A 46 -0.38 -21.90 -9.47
C GLY A 46 -1.12 -22.56 -10.63
N LEU A 47 -1.96 -21.81 -11.35
CA LEU A 47 -2.68 -22.30 -12.52
C LEU A 47 -1.72 -22.75 -13.62
N ARG A 48 -0.68 -21.95 -13.89
CA ARG A 48 0.39 -22.33 -14.83
C ARG A 48 1.11 -23.59 -14.40
N ALA A 49 1.46 -23.70 -13.12
CA ALA A 49 2.21 -24.84 -12.61
C ALA A 49 1.47 -26.18 -12.76
N ARG A 50 0.13 -26.16 -12.73
CA ARG A 50 -0.66 -27.40 -12.70
C ARG A 50 -1.51 -27.65 -13.95
N TYR A 51 -2.10 -26.61 -14.53
CA TYR A 51 -3.16 -26.75 -15.53
C TYR A 51 -2.86 -26.03 -16.85
N TRP A 52 -1.99 -25.02 -16.83
CA TRP A 52 -1.72 -24.17 -17.99
C TRP A 52 -0.21 -23.93 -18.21
N PRO A 53 0.59 -24.97 -18.47
CA PRO A 53 2.06 -24.84 -18.55
C PRO A 53 2.55 -23.94 -19.69
N GLN A 54 1.79 -23.85 -20.79
CA GLN A 54 2.08 -22.96 -21.92
C GLN A 54 1.88 -21.47 -21.62
N MET A 55 1.30 -21.11 -20.46
CA MET A 55 1.15 -19.71 -20.07
C MET A 55 2.54 -19.06 -19.89
N PRO A 56 2.78 -17.85 -20.42
CA PRO A 56 4.05 -17.15 -20.23
C PRO A 56 4.32 -16.83 -18.75
N MET A 57 5.50 -17.20 -18.25
CA MET A 57 5.91 -16.95 -16.86
C MET A 57 6.03 -15.46 -16.52
N ILE A 58 6.21 -14.61 -17.53
CA ILE A 58 6.33 -13.16 -17.35
C ILE A 58 5.04 -12.56 -16.76
N LEU A 59 3.87 -13.12 -17.06
CA LEU A 59 2.59 -12.59 -16.60
C LEU A 59 2.41 -12.66 -15.06
N PRO A 60 2.57 -13.82 -14.40
CA PRO A 60 2.47 -13.89 -12.94
C PRO A 60 3.62 -13.15 -12.25
N LEU A 61 4.84 -13.21 -12.81
CA LEU A 61 5.99 -12.48 -12.27
C LEU A 61 5.79 -10.97 -12.32
N PHE A 62 5.25 -10.45 -13.42
CA PHE A 62 4.95 -9.03 -13.56
C PHE A 62 3.95 -8.55 -12.50
N LEU A 63 2.86 -9.30 -12.29
CA LEU A 63 1.85 -8.95 -11.29
C LEU A 63 2.41 -8.97 -9.87
N ILE A 64 3.21 -9.99 -9.53
CA ILE A 64 3.89 -10.07 -8.23
C ILE A 64 4.88 -8.91 -8.08
N GLY A 65 5.67 -8.60 -9.12
CA GLY A 65 6.58 -7.46 -9.12
C GLY A 65 5.85 -6.13 -8.89
N MET A 66 4.73 -5.91 -9.58
CA MET A 66 3.87 -4.74 -9.38
C MET A 66 3.29 -4.69 -7.97
N ALA A 67 2.91 -5.82 -7.38
CA ALA A 67 2.46 -5.88 -5.98
C ALA A 67 3.55 -5.40 -5.01
N VAL A 68 4.81 -5.81 -5.22
CA VAL A 68 5.95 -5.35 -4.43
C VAL A 68 6.14 -3.83 -4.59
N LEU A 69 6.04 -3.30 -5.81
CA LEU A 69 6.13 -1.86 -6.06
C LEU A 69 5.03 -1.09 -5.32
N HIS A 70 3.83 -1.64 -5.18
CA HIS A 70 2.76 -1.01 -4.39
C HIS A 70 3.09 -0.98 -2.90
N VAL A 71 3.73 -2.01 -2.35
CA VAL A 71 4.20 -2.00 -0.96
C VAL A 71 5.21 -0.87 -0.75
N LEU A 72 6.19 -0.76 -1.65
CA LEU A 72 7.20 0.31 -1.61
C LEU A 72 6.56 1.70 -1.74
N ALA A 73 5.64 1.87 -2.70
CA ALA A 73 4.89 3.10 -2.89
C ALA A 73 4.11 3.48 -1.63
N GLY A 74 3.49 2.50 -0.94
CA GLY A 74 2.77 2.73 0.31
C GLY A 74 3.67 3.28 1.42
N VAL A 75 4.92 2.79 1.53
CA VAL A 75 5.91 3.31 2.48
C VAL A 75 6.29 4.75 2.14
N VAL A 76 6.62 5.02 0.87
CA VAL A 76 7.02 6.37 0.41
C VAL A 76 5.89 7.37 0.60
N VAL A 77 4.66 7.02 0.23
CA VAL A 77 3.49 7.90 0.41
C VAL A 77 3.24 8.17 1.89
N ARG A 78 3.36 7.15 2.75
CA ARG A 78 3.24 7.33 4.21
C ARG A 78 4.30 8.29 4.76
N MET A 79 5.55 8.16 4.31
CA MET A 79 6.65 9.03 4.74
C MET A 79 6.43 10.46 4.27
N LYS A 80 6.11 10.67 2.99
CA LYS A 80 5.82 12.01 2.44
C LYS A 80 4.64 12.67 3.14
N TYR A 81 3.58 11.90 3.42
CA TYR A 81 2.43 12.40 4.16
C TYR A 81 2.81 12.80 5.59
N HIS A 82 3.59 11.97 6.29
CA HIS A 82 4.07 12.28 7.64
C HIS A 82 4.92 13.56 7.66
N GLN A 83 5.88 13.68 6.76
CA GLN A 83 6.72 14.89 6.64
C GLN A 83 5.87 16.14 6.37
N ALA A 84 4.92 16.07 5.44
CA ALA A 84 4.05 17.20 5.11
C ALA A 84 3.06 17.57 6.23
N ARG A 85 2.71 16.61 7.10
CA ARG A 85 1.78 16.80 8.22
C ARG A 85 2.46 17.31 9.49
N MET A 86 3.73 16.98 9.70
CA MET A 86 4.52 17.41 10.85
C MET A 86 5.34 18.68 10.58
N GLY A 87 5.66 18.97 9.31
CA GLY A 87 6.37 20.18 8.88
C GLY A 87 5.47 21.38 8.58
N ARG A 88 4.16 21.22 8.71
CA ARG A 88 3.15 22.29 8.72
C ARG A 88 2.56 22.37 10.11
#